data_AF-A0A4E0REB2-F1
#
_entry.id   AF-A0A4E0REB2-F1
#
_cell.length_a   1.000
_cell.length_b   1.000
_cell.length_c   1.000
_cell.angle_alpha   90.00
_cell.angle_beta   90.00
_cell.angle_gamma   90.00
#
_symmetry.space_group_name_H-M   'P 1'
#
loop_
_entity.id
_entity.type
_entity.pdbx_description
1 polymer ?
#
loop_
_entity_poly.entity_id
_entity_poly.type
_entity_poly.pdbx_seq_one_letter_code
_entity_poly.pdbx_strand_id
1 'polypeptide(L)'
;MHVLTVLESWKMSSFEVDELTSKISGKYEIKRNEMLKEIRSINDCIEGTEKAIQKNRQSYKKQMERTQKLRQVPLKKIRIIILDLSRSLHQVQTEIRKHVCWLHATRGWILLHTEFQRQKQECWLRRVHAMRQRINGIEASKEFTKLVFGGGPFSVLNKAVACSPKYLLHRRDQMESLLNQRSVDQIRQIEMNLRNRTSDRKEDIPILEPKPPLDSHPLRTHECRLLEAIGQLNSRERELQKQIEARIDEDKMLREKWRAVFKSIHEGFEETEKKYQKVLDEWKRKLHTLMTQVDQLNQEEKKELERETTKLHANKDKFAHLILQLDELTLGQSISPINHGSYFDYRPNYPLIIVCILFLVIRTEHTRSSQSVTFIDH
;
A
#
# COMPACT_ATOMS: atom_id res chain seq x y z
N MET A 1 53.92 -90.09 3.82
CA MET A 1 54.33 -88.68 3.57
C MET A 1 53.38 -87.89 2.66
N HIS A 2 52.26 -88.44 2.17
CA HIS A 2 51.35 -87.71 1.26
C HIS A 2 50.33 -86.77 1.91
N VAL A 3 50.12 -86.83 3.23
CA VAL A 3 49.13 -85.98 3.92
C VAL A 3 49.67 -84.56 4.20
N LEU A 4 50.99 -84.41 4.34
CA LEU A 4 51.64 -83.11 4.60
C LEU A 4 51.68 -82.23 3.35
N THR A 5 51.86 -82.82 2.16
CA THR A 5 51.87 -82.09 0.89
C THR A 5 50.50 -81.53 0.48
N VAL A 6 49.41 -82.24 0.82
CA VAL A 6 48.04 -81.75 0.56
C VAL A 6 47.65 -80.60 1.51
N LEU A 7 48.06 -80.67 2.78
CA LEU A 7 47.84 -79.59 3.76
C LEU A 7 48.66 -78.33 3.46
N GLU A 8 49.88 -78.48 2.92
CA GLU A 8 50.69 -77.35 2.44
C GLU A 8 50.13 -76.75 1.14
N SER A 9 49.59 -77.56 0.23
CA SER A 9 48.91 -77.05 -0.98
C SER A 9 47.61 -76.29 -0.66
N TRP A 10 46.89 -76.68 0.40
CA TRP A 10 45.70 -75.97 0.87
C TRP A 10 46.01 -74.69 1.66
N LYS A 11 47.10 -74.64 2.43
CA LYS A 11 47.56 -73.40 3.09
C LYS A 11 48.16 -72.38 2.12
N MET A 12 48.84 -72.84 1.08
CA MET A 12 49.24 -71.96 -0.04
C MET A 12 48.03 -71.43 -0.80
N SER A 13 46.90 -72.15 -0.73
CA SER A 13 45.68 -71.83 -1.45
C SER A 13 44.98 -70.56 -0.95
N SER A 14 45.03 -70.26 0.35
CA SER A 14 44.43 -69.03 0.89
C SER A 14 45.31 -67.83 0.57
N PHE A 15 46.64 -67.98 0.68
CA PHE A 15 47.59 -66.90 0.44
C PHE A 15 47.54 -66.36 -1.00
N GLU A 16 47.44 -67.23 -2.01
CA GLU A 16 47.31 -66.81 -3.41
C GLU A 16 45.98 -66.12 -3.71
N VAL A 17 44.89 -66.54 -3.05
CA VAL A 17 43.57 -65.91 -3.17
C VAL A 17 43.58 -64.54 -2.48
N ASP A 18 44.24 -64.43 -1.32
CA ASP A 18 44.42 -63.19 -0.56
C ASP A 18 45.30 -62.19 -1.33
N GLU A 19 46.33 -62.65 -2.03
CA GLU A 19 47.19 -61.81 -2.87
C GLU A 19 46.45 -61.30 -4.12
N LEU A 20 45.67 -62.16 -4.79
CA LEU A 20 44.83 -61.78 -5.94
C LEU A 20 43.72 -60.80 -5.54
N THR A 21 43.03 -61.06 -4.42
CA THR A 21 42.03 -60.13 -3.89
C THR A 21 42.65 -58.80 -3.53
N SER A 22 43.81 -58.79 -2.87
CA SER A 22 44.53 -57.55 -2.53
C SER A 22 44.89 -56.72 -3.78
N LYS A 23 45.38 -57.38 -4.84
CA LYS A 23 45.78 -56.69 -6.09
C LYS A 23 44.58 -56.12 -6.85
N ILE A 24 43.48 -56.87 -6.94
CA ILE A 24 42.25 -56.42 -7.61
C ILE A 24 41.59 -55.30 -6.79
N SER A 25 41.39 -55.51 -5.49
CA SER A 25 40.79 -54.50 -4.60
C SER A 25 41.62 -53.21 -4.58
N GLY A 26 42.95 -53.29 -4.52
CA GLY A 26 43.82 -52.11 -4.55
C GLY A 26 43.64 -51.23 -5.81
N LYS A 27 43.41 -51.84 -6.98
CA LYS A 27 43.12 -51.12 -8.24
C LYS A 27 41.79 -50.35 -8.18
N TYR A 28 40.74 -50.97 -7.64
CA TYR A 28 39.43 -50.35 -7.51
C TYR A 28 39.38 -49.33 -6.37
N GLU A 29 40.16 -49.54 -5.30
CA GLU A 29 40.25 -48.66 -4.15
C GLU A 29 40.83 -47.29 -4.51
N ILE A 30 41.84 -47.24 -5.38
CA ILE A 30 42.38 -45.95 -5.89
C ILE A 30 41.28 -45.14 -6.60
N LYS A 31 40.59 -45.75 -7.57
CA LYS A 31 39.51 -45.09 -8.32
C LYS A 31 38.35 -44.67 -7.43
N ARG A 32 37.98 -45.52 -6.46
CA ARG A 32 36.93 -45.23 -5.48
C ARG A 32 37.31 -44.03 -4.61
N ASN A 33 38.56 -43.97 -4.15
CA ASN A 33 39.05 -42.87 -3.32
C ASN A 33 39.05 -41.52 -4.07
N GLU A 34 39.39 -41.51 -5.36
CA GLU A 34 39.28 -40.33 -6.22
C GLU A 34 37.83 -39.86 -6.33
N MET A 35 36.90 -40.76 -6.65
CA MET A 35 35.47 -40.44 -6.70
C MET A 35 34.90 -39.98 -5.36
N LEU A 36 35.29 -40.60 -4.25
CA LEU A 36 34.88 -40.18 -2.90
C LEU A 36 35.42 -38.80 -2.53
N LYS A 37 36.59 -38.40 -3.06
CA LYS A 37 37.11 -37.04 -2.92
C LYS A 37 36.27 -36.04 -3.72
N GLU A 38 35.88 -36.38 -4.94
CA GLU A 38 35.00 -35.54 -5.76
C GLU A 38 33.59 -35.41 -5.15
N ILE A 39 33.01 -36.51 -4.65
CA ILE A 39 31.73 -36.52 -3.93
C ILE A 39 31.77 -35.57 -2.73
N ARG A 40 32.85 -35.60 -1.93
CA ARG A 40 33.04 -34.65 -0.82
C ARG A 40 33.06 -33.20 -1.31
N SER A 41 33.84 -32.92 -2.35
CA SER A 41 33.89 -31.58 -2.94
C SER A 41 32.52 -31.09 -3.44
N ILE A 42 31.71 -31.96 -4.05
CA ILE A 42 30.38 -31.61 -4.53
C ILE A 42 29.41 -31.38 -3.37
N ASN A 43 29.48 -32.20 -2.32
CA ASN A 43 28.68 -32.00 -1.10
C ASN A 43 28.97 -30.64 -0.46
N ASP A 44 30.24 -30.23 -0.39
CA ASP A 44 30.63 -28.91 0.10
C ASP A 44 30.04 -27.79 -0.78
N CYS A 45 30.04 -27.97 -2.11
CA CYS A 45 29.40 -27.04 -3.05
C CYS A 45 27.88 -26.97 -2.86
N ILE A 46 27.21 -28.10 -2.63
CA ILE A 46 25.75 -28.15 -2.35
C ILE A 46 25.45 -27.38 -1.07
N GLU A 47 26.15 -27.67 0.03
CA GLU A 47 25.95 -27.00 1.31
C GLU A 47 26.22 -25.48 1.19
N GLY A 48 27.26 -25.09 0.46
CA GLY A 48 27.56 -23.69 0.16
C GLY A 48 26.42 -23.00 -0.60
N THR A 49 25.82 -23.69 -1.57
CA THR A 49 24.70 -23.18 -2.38
C THR A 49 23.42 -23.07 -1.55
N GLU A 50 23.12 -24.06 -0.70
CA GLU A 50 21.97 -24.02 0.21
C GLU A 50 22.09 -22.89 1.23
N LYS A 51 23.29 -22.67 1.78
CA LYS A 51 23.58 -21.50 2.63
C LYS A 51 23.38 -20.19 1.87
N ALA A 52 23.76 -20.11 0.60
CA ALA A 52 23.54 -18.92 -0.22
C ALA A 52 22.05 -18.65 -0.46
N ILE A 53 21.24 -19.69 -0.75
CA ILE A 53 19.78 -19.61 -0.86
C ILE A 53 19.18 -19.06 0.44
N GLN A 54 19.59 -19.63 1.58
CA GLN A 54 19.07 -19.19 2.88
C GLN A 54 19.43 -17.74 3.18
N LYS A 55 20.66 -17.31 2.86
CA LYS A 55 21.09 -15.90 2.98
C LYS A 55 20.29 -14.99 2.05
N ASN A 56 20.01 -15.43 0.81
CA ASN A 56 19.19 -14.68 -0.15
C ASN A 56 17.78 -14.42 0.38
N ARG A 57 17.11 -15.47 0.92
CA ARG A 57 15.78 -15.36 1.54
C ARG A 57 15.77 -14.41 2.74
N GLN A 58 16.77 -14.51 3.61
CA GLN A 58 16.91 -13.60 4.75
C GLN A 58 17.16 -12.15 4.32
N SER A 59 17.99 -11.95 3.28
CA SER A 59 18.26 -10.64 2.69
C SER A 59 16.97 -10.02 2.13
N TYR A 60 16.22 -10.78 1.34
CA TYR A 60 14.93 -10.38 0.80
C TYR A 60 13.95 -9.96 1.90
N LYS A 61 13.80 -10.79 2.95
CA LYS A 61 12.92 -10.45 4.09
C LYS A 61 13.33 -9.13 4.74
N LYS A 62 14.62 -8.93 5.03
CA LYS A 62 15.13 -7.69 5.61
C LYS A 62 14.92 -6.49 4.68
N GLN A 63 15.14 -6.66 3.37
CA GLN A 63 14.93 -5.61 2.39
C GLN A 63 13.44 -5.23 2.31
N MET A 64 12.54 -6.21 2.28
CA MET A 64 11.09 -5.99 2.30
C MET A 64 10.63 -5.24 3.55
N GLU A 65 11.10 -5.63 4.73
CA GLU A 65 10.80 -4.92 5.98
C GLU A 65 11.30 -3.47 5.98
N ARG A 66 12.53 -3.24 5.50
CA ARG A 66 13.09 -1.88 5.37
C ARG A 66 12.28 -1.02 4.40
N THR A 67 11.99 -1.55 3.22
CA THR A 67 11.19 -0.87 2.19
C THR A 67 9.78 -0.57 2.70
N GLN A 68 9.16 -1.50 3.43
CA GLN A 68 7.84 -1.29 4.04
C GLN A 68 7.86 -0.17 5.10
N LYS A 69 8.90 -0.10 5.94
CA LYS A 69 9.07 1.01 6.88
C LYS A 69 9.25 2.35 6.16
N LEU A 70 10.08 2.39 5.11
CA LEU A 70 10.30 3.59 4.29
C LEU A 70 9.01 4.06 3.59
N ARG A 71 8.15 3.13 3.16
CA ARG A 71 6.83 3.45 2.59
C ARG A 71 5.87 4.09 3.58
N GLN A 72 5.88 3.68 4.85
CA GLN A 72 4.89 4.16 5.83
C GLN A 72 5.04 5.64 6.13
N VAL A 73 6.28 6.16 6.17
CA VAL A 73 6.56 7.57 6.52
C VAL A 73 5.88 8.57 5.58
N PRO A 74 6.09 8.54 4.24
CA PRO A 74 5.46 9.49 3.33
C PRO A 74 3.93 9.33 3.28
N LEU A 75 3.42 8.09 3.30
CA LEU A 75 1.96 7.86 3.31
C LEU A 75 1.29 8.38 4.58
N LYS A 76 1.95 8.24 5.75
CA LYS A 76 1.46 8.81 7.00
C LYS A 76 1.45 10.34 6.96
N LYS A 77 2.51 10.96 6.42
CA LYS A 77 2.59 12.42 6.27
C LYS A 77 1.43 12.96 5.42
N ILE A 78 1.17 12.36 4.27
CA ILE A 78 0.08 12.79 3.38
C ILE A 78 -1.29 12.60 4.03
N ARG A 79 -1.50 11.47 4.73
CA ARG A 79 -2.75 11.24 5.46
C ARG A 79 -3.00 12.31 6.54
N ILE A 80 -1.96 12.72 7.27
CA ILE A 80 -2.08 13.80 8.26
C ILE A 80 -2.51 15.10 7.56
N ILE A 81 -1.85 15.46 6.45
CA ILE A 81 -2.20 16.66 5.68
C ILE A 81 -3.65 16.60 5.18
N ILE A 82 -4.11 15.46 4.63
CA ILE A 82 -5.49 15.28 4.17
C ILE A 82 -6.47 15.46 5.34
N LEU A 83 -6.17 14.90 6.51
CA LEU A 83 -7.02 15.04 7.70
C LEU A 83 -7.10 16.50 8.17
N ASP A 84 -5.98 17.20 8.22
CA ASP A 84 -5.93 18.61 8.62
C ASP A 84 -6.72 19.48 7.63
N LEU A 85 -6.53 19.29 6.32
CA LEU A 85 -7.30 19.99 5.29
C LEU A 85 -8.80 19.68 5.38
N SER A 86 -9.17 18.42 5.63
CA SER A 86 -10.57 18.01 5.80
C SER A 86 -11.21 18.66 7.03
N ARG A 87 -10.44 18.81 8.12
CA ARG A 87 -10.89 19.52 9.31
C ARG A 87 -11.10 21.01 9.02
N SER A 88 -10.17 21.65 8.31
CA SER A 88 -10.33 23.04 7.87
C SER A 88 -11.53 23.21 6.92
N LEU A 89 -11.75 22.26 6.00
CA LEU A 89 -12.91 22.27 5.11
C LEU A 89 -14.21 22.21 5.91
N HIS A 90 -14.28 21.31 6.89
CA HIS A 90 -15.44 21.19 7.77
C HIS A 90 -15.71 22.48 8.55
N GLN A 91 -14.67 23.13 9.08
CA GLN A 91 -14.81 24.43 9.75
C GLN A 91 -15.39 25.49 8.81
N VAL A 92 -14.85 25.63 7.59
CA VAL A 92 -15.37 26.56 6.59
C VAL A 92 -16.84 26.27 6.28
N GLN A 93 -17.21 25.01 6.07
CA GLN A 93 -18.61 24.61 5.85
C GLN A 93 -19.53 24.95 7.02
N THR A 94 -19.05 24.81 8.27
CA THR A 94 -19.83 25.19 9.45
C THR A 94 -20.04 26.70 9.53
N GLU A 95 -19.04 27.51 9.20
CA GLU A 95 -19.16 28.97 9.16
C GLU A 95 -20.11 29.43 8.03
N ILE A 96 -20.03 28.81 6.85
CA ILE A 96 -20.99 29.05 5.76
C ILE A 96 -22.42 28.82 6.26
N ARG A 97 -22.70 27.69 6.93
CA ARG A 97 -24.03 27.39 7.48
C ARG A 97 -24.49 28.44 8.48
N LYS A 98 -23.61 28.89 9.39
CA LYS A 98 -23.93 29.97 10.35
C LYS A 98 -24.29 31.27 9.63
N HIS A 99 -23.48 31.69 8.65
CA HIS A 99 -23.74 32.91 7.89
C HIS A 99 -25.04 32.82 7.07
N VAL A 100 -25.37 31.65 6.51
CA VAL A 100 -26.64 31.41 5.82
C VAL A 100 -27.82 31.55 6.78
N CYS A 101 -27.74 30.99 8.00
CA CYS A 101 -28.79 31.18 9.02
C CYS A 101 -28.98 32.66 9.38
N TRP A 102 -27.88 33.39 9.59
CA TRP A 102 -27.93 34.84 9.85
C TRP A 102 -28.49 35.64 8.69
N LEU A 103 -28.21 35.23 7.45
CA LEU A 103 -28.73 35.85 6.24
C LEU A 103 -30.25 35.69 6.17
N HIS A 104 -30.76 34.49 6.43
CA HIS A 104 -32.21 34.24 6.48
C HIS A 104 -32.89 35.06 7.58
N ALA A 105 -32.31 35.11 8.78
CA ALA A 105 -32.82 35.94 9.87
C ALA A 105 -32.83 37.43 9.50
N THR A 106 -31.74 37.94 8.93
CA THR A 106 -31.62 39.34 8.50
C THR A 106 -32.67 39.69 7.45
N ARG A 107 -32.89 38.81 6.46
CA ARG A 107 -33.93 38.97 5.44
C ARG A 107 -35.33 38.99 6.05
N GLY A 108 -35.60 38.13 7.03
CA GLY A 108 -36.85 38.15 7.79
C GLY A 108 -37.09 39.49 8.50
N TRP A 109 -36.07 40.03 9.18
CA TRP A 109 -36.14 41.34 9.82
C TRP A 109 -36.35 42.48 8.84
N ILE A 110 -35.69 42.45 7.69
CA ILE A 110 -35.90 43.43 6.62
C ILE A 110 -37.36 43.41 6.18
N LEU A 111 -37.93 42.24 5.91
CA LEU A 111 -39.33 42.09 5.50
C LEU A 111 -40.30 42.66 6.54
N LEU A 112 -40.13 42.28 7.82
CA LEU A 112 -40.95 42.80 8.91
C LEU A 112 -40.84 44.32 9.04
N HIS A 113 -39.63 44.86 8.95
CA HIS A 113 -39.42 46.30 9.00
C HIS A 113 -40.09 47.01 7.82
N THR A 114 -39.93 46.49 6.59
CA THR A 114 -40.58 47.08 5.41
C THR A 114 -42.10 47.08 5.53
N GLU A 115 -42.67 46.01 6.06
CA GLU A 115 -44.12 45.89 6.25
C GLU A 115 -44.61 46.85 7.34
N PHE A 116 -43.88 46.98 8.45
CA PHE A 116 -44.21 47.95 9.49
C PHE A 116 -44.16 49.40 8.99
N GLN A 117 -43.15 49.74 8.17
CA GLN A 117 -43.07 51.08 7.57
C GLN A 117 -44.23 51.34 6.60
N ARG A 118 -44.60 50.34 5.79
CA ARG A 118 -45.75 50.43 4.87
C ARG A 118 -47.05 50.71 5.65
N GLN A 119 -47.32 49.93 6.69
CA GLN A 119 -48.51 50.12 7.53
C GLN A 119 -48.54 51.50 8.20
N LYS A 120 -47.40 51.98 8.71
CA LYS A 120 -47.29 53.32 9.29
C LYS A 120 -47.59 54.41 8.25
N GLN A 121 -47.07 54.26 7.03
CA GLN A 121 -47.32 55.20 5.94
C GLN A 121 -48.79 55.20 5.52
N GLU A 122 -49.42 54.03 5.40
CA GLU A 122 -50.86 53.94 5.10
C GLU A 122 -51.72 54.60 6.18
N CYS A 123 -51.43 54.35 7.46
CA CYS A 123 -52.14 55.00 8.57
C CYS A 123 -51.98 56.52 8.52
N TRP A 124 -50.78 57.02 8.22
CA TRP A 124 -50.53 58.45 8.05
C TRP A 124 -51.30 59.02 6.86
N LEU A 125 -51.26 58.36 5.69
CA LEU A 125 -52.00 58.78 4.50
C LEU A 125 -53.51 58.82 4.77
N ARG A 126 -54.08 57.80 5.43
CA ARG A 126 -55.50 57.79 5.82
C ARG A 126 -55.84 58.98 6.73
N ARG A 127 -54.98 59.30 7.71
CA ARG A 127 -55.16 60.48 8.58
C ARG A 127 -55.10 61.79 7.80
N VAL A 128 -54.14 61.94 6.89
CA VAL A 128 -54.01 63.12 6.02
C VAL A 128 -55.23 63.26 5.11
N HIS A 129 -55.71 62.18 4.51
CA HIS A 129 -56.93 62.19 3.70
C HIS A 129 -58.17 62.58 4.51
N ALA A 130 -58.34 62.04 5.73
CA ALA A 130 -59.44 62.42 6.62
C ALA A 130 -59.36 63.90 7.02
N MET A 131 -58.16 64.41 7.31
CA MET A 131 -57.95 65.84 7.59
C MET A 131 -58.28 66.72 6.36
N ARG A 132 -57.81 66.33 5.17
CA ARG A 132 -58.14 67.04 3.92
C ARG A 132 -59.64 67.06 3.67
N GLN A 133 -60.34 65.94 3.87
CA GLN A 133 -61.80 65.89 3.74
C GLN A 133 -62.50 66.81 4.75
N ARG A 134 -62.04 66.87 6.01
CA ARG A 134 -62.57 67.80 7.01
C ARG A 134 -62.32 69.26 6.64
N ILE A 135 -61.12 69.60 6.18
CA ILE A 135 -60.79 70.96 5.72
C ILE A 135 -61.68 71.32 4.54
N ASN A 136 -61.79 70.46 3.52
CA ASN A 136 -62.68 70.69 2.39
C ASN A 136 -64.15 70.83 2.82
N GLY A 137 -64.62 70.07 3.82
CA GLY A 137 -65.96 70.21 4.38
C GLY A 137 -66.16 71.55 5.12
N ILE A 138 -65.15 72.01 5.86
CA ILE A 138 -65.16 73.32 6.53
C ILE A 138 -65.10 74.44 5.49
N GLU A 139 -64.29 74.33 4.45
CA GLU A 139 -64.22 75.28 3.34
C GLU A 139 -65.54 75.33 2.58
N ALA A 140 -66.12 74.17 2.22
CA ALA A 140 -67.45 74.11 1.62
C ALA A 140 -68.54 74.72 2.53
N SER A 141 -68.45 74.51 3.85
CA SER A 141 -69.37 75.12 4.81
C SER A 141 -69.13 76.63 4.96
N LYS A 142 -67.88 77.10 4.90
CA LYS A 142 -67.54 78.53 4.88
C LYS A 142 -68.03 79.20 3.61
N GLU A 143 -67.84 78.58 2.45
CA GLU A 143 -68.37 79.04 1.17
C GLU A 143 -69.90 79.03 1.17
N PHE A 144 -70.54 78.00 1.71
CA PHE A 144 -71.98 77.96 1.92
C PHE A 144 -72.46 79.07 2.88
N THR A 145 -71.78 79.27 4.01
CA THR A 145 -72.15 80.31 5.00
C THR A 145 -71.92 81.71 4.42
N LYS A 146 -70.90 81.90 3.60
CA LYS A 146 -70.65 83.15 2.85
C LYS A 146 -71.71 83.38 1.77
N LEU A 147 -72.13 82.32 1.07
CA LEU A 147 -73.23 82.37 0.10
C LEU A 147 -74.58 82.70 0.76
N VAL A 148 -74.88 82.11 1.93
CA VAL A 148 -76.19 82.21 2.59
C VAL A 148 -76.30 83.40 3.54
N PHE A 149 -75.25 83.72 4.29
CA PHE A 149 -75.29 84.72 5.37
C PHE A 149 -74.26 85.85 5.20
N GLY A 150 -73.15 85.60 4.52
CA GLY A 150 -72.02 86.52 4.42
C GLY A 150 -71.88 87.14 3.03
N GLY A 151 -72.94 87.77 2.51
CA GLY A 151 -72.87 88.69 1.37
C GLY A 151 -71.85 88.32 0.28
N GLY A 152 -72.07 87.18 -0.39
CA GLY A 152 -71.47 86.94 -1.70
C GLY A 152 -71.81 88.07 -2.68
N PRO A 153 -71.04 88.24 -3.78
CA PRO A 153 -71.10 89.41 -4.64
C PRO A 153 -72.54 89.70 -5.07
N PHE A 154 -73.04 90.84 -4.59
CA PHE A 154 -74.33 91.46 -4.89
C PHE A 154 -74.90 91.05 -6.25
N SER A 155 -75.94 90.20 -6.29
CA SER A 155 -76.85 90.16 -7.47
C SER A 155 -78.15 89.35 -7.34
N VAL A 156 -78.40 88.54 -6.30
CA VAL A 156 -79.61 87.65 -6.31
C VAL A 156 -80.68 87.95 -5.25
N LEU A 157 -80.49 88.91 -4.34
CA LEU A 157 -81.55 89.27 -3.37
C LEU A 157 -81.77 90.77 -3.18
N ASN A 158 -81.78 91.53 -4.28
CA ASN A 158 -82.25 92.92 -4.29
C ASN A 158 -83.76 93.06 -4.55
N LYS A 159 -84.57 92.09 -4.14
CA LYS A 159 -86.05 92.19 -4.16
C LYS A 159 -86.71 91.43 -3.00
N ALA A 160 -86.33 91.72 -1.76
CA ALA A 160 -87.21 91.48 -0.62
C ALA A 160 -86.75 92.28 0.62
N VAL A 161 -87.58 93.25 0.98
CA VAL A 161 -87.68 93.90 2.30
C VAL A 161 -86.51 94.83 2.69
N ALA A 162 -86.81 96.12 2.58
CA ALA A 162 -86.07 97.21 3.17
C ALA A 162 -85.92 97.03 4.69
N CYS A 163 -84.74 96.61 5.14
CA CYS A 163 -84.28 96.91 6.49
C CYS A 163 -83.65 98.31 6.47
N SER A 164 -84.30 99.25 7.14
CA SER A 164 -83.85 100.63 7.33
C SER A 164 -82.36 100.70 7.74
N PRO A 165 -81.54 101.61 7.16
CA PRO A 165 -80.15 101.84 7.57
C PRO A 165 -79.99 102.10 9.08
N LYS A 166 -81.03 102.67 9.71
CA LYS A 166 -81.08 102.91 11.16
C LYS A 166 -81.16 101.60 11.96
N TYR A 167 -81.78 100.55 11.42
CA TYR A 167 -81.86 99.24 12.09
C TYR A 167 -80.50 98.52 12.10
N LEU A 168 -79.74 98.63 11.01
CA LEU A 168 -78.39 98.05 10.94
C LEU A 168 -77.39 98.79 11.83
N LEU A 169 -77.46 100.13 11.89
CA LEU A 169 -76.68 100.91 12.87
C LEU A 169 -77.08 100.55 14.31
N HIS A 170 -78.39 100.49 14.60
CA HIS A 170 -78.86 100.15 15.95
C HIS A 170 -78.50 98.72 16.37
N ARG A 171 -78.53 97.75 15.45
CA ARG A 171 -78.03 96.39 15.70
C ARG A 171 -76.52 96.35 15.88
N ARG A 172 -75.77 97.18 15.17
CA ARG A 172 -74.32 97.32 15.34
C ARG A 172 -73.99 97.92 16.70
N ASP A 173 -74.67 98.99 17.11
CA ASP A 173 -74.53 99.59 18.44
C ASP A 173 -74.97 98.62 19.54
N GLN A 174 -76.02 97.82 19.31
CA GLN A 174 -76.42 96.75 20.24
C GLN A 174 -75.38 95.62 20.31
N MET A 175 -74.81 95.19 19.18
CA MET A 175 -73.72 94.19 19.17
C MET A 175 -72.43 94.72 19.81
N GLU A 176 -72.07 95.99 19.56
CA GLU A 176 -70.94 96.67 20.18
C GLU A 176 -71.19 96.93 21.68
N SER A 177 -72.45 97.14 22.11
CA SER A 177 -72.84 97.23 23.53
C SER A 177 -72.88 95.87 24.25
N LEU A 178 -73.19 94.78 23.52
CA LEU A 178 -73.13 93.41 24.04
C LEU A 178 -71.68 92.89 24.08
N LEU A 179 -70.82 93.41 23.21
CA LEU A 179 -69.37 93.28 23.30
C LEU A 179 -68.83 94.27 24.35
N ASN A 180 -69.15 94.02 25.63
CA ASN A 180 -68.48 94.72 26.73
C ASN A 180 -66.95 94.64 26.53
N GLN A 181 -66.20 95.69 26.89
CA GLN A 181 -64.72 95.68 26.86
C GLN A 181 -64.14 94.38 27.45
N ARG A 182 -64.80 93.85 28.49
CA ARG A 182 -64.53 92.56 29.13
C ARG A 182 -64.56 91.34 28.20
N SER A 183 -65.47 91.31 27.22
CA SER A 183 -65.57 90.24 26.22
C SER A 183 -64.47 90.34 25.16
N VAL A 184 -64.11 91.56 24.75
CA VAL A 184 -62.96 91.82 23.86
C VAL A 184 -61.66 91.46 24.56
N ASP A 185 -61.53 91.81 25.83
CA ASP A 185 -60.39 91.44 26.67
C ASP A 185 -60.33 89.93 26.91
N GLN A 186 -61.47 89.26 27.13
CA GLN A 186 -61.53 87.78 27.20
C GLN A 186 -61.13 87.13 25.88
N ILE A 187 -61.57 87.65 24.74
CA ILE A 187 -61.17 87.14 23.42
C ILE A 187 -59.66 87.34 23.22
N ARG A 188 -59.12 88.52 23.54
CA ARG A 188 -57.67 88.78 23.51
C ARG A 188 -56.91 87.88 24.47
N GLN A 189 -57.46 87.60 25.63
CA GLN A 189 -56.86 86.71 26.63
C GLN A 189 -56.90 85.26 26.16
N ILE A 190 -57.97 84.82 25.49
CA ILE A 190 -58.06 83.52 24.84
C ILE A 190 -57.06 83.44 23.66
N GLU A 191 -56.93 84.47 22.84
CA GLU A 191 -55.94 84.53 21.76
C GLU A 191 -54.50 84.52 22.29
N MET A 192 -54.20 85.29 23.34
CA MET A 192 -52.91 85.24 24.04
C MET A 192 -52.66 83.85 24.62
N ASN A 193 -53.65 83.25 25.26
CA ASN A 193 -53.54 81.90 25.82
C ASN A 193 -53.35 80.84 24.72
N LEU A 194 -53.93 81.02 23.53
CA LEU A 194 -53.72 80.12 22.39
C LEU A 194 -52.33 80.31 21.78
N ARG A 195 -51.85 81.56 21.62
CA ARG A 195 -50.48 81.86 21.15
C ARG A 195 -49.40 81.37 22.13
N ASN A 196 -49.66 81.46 23.43
CA ASN A 196 -48.75 80.97 24.46
C ASN A 196 -48.85 79.45 24.65
N ARG A 197 -50.01 78.83 24.40
CA ARG A 197 -50.13 77.36 24.35
C ARG A 197 -49.37 76.73 23.18
N THR A 198 -49.20 77.46 22.07
CA THR A 198 -48.32 77.00 20.98
C THR A 198 -46.82 77.14 21.30
N SER A 199 -46.42 77.98 22.27
CA SER A 199 -45.01 78.03 22.72
C SER A 199 -44.68 76.99 23.79
N ASP A 200 -45.63 76.64 24.65
CA ASP A 200 -45.43 75.68 25.75
C ASP A 200 -45.68 74.21 25.37
N ARG A 201 -46.31 73.96 24.22
CA ARG A 201 -46.28 72.65 23.56
C ARG A 201 -45.28 72.66 22.42
N LYS A 202 -44.00 72.73 22.78
CA LYS A 202 -43.02 71.85 22.13
C LYS A 202 -43.34 70.42 22.56
N GLU A 203 -44.48 69.89 22.11
CA GLU A 203 -44.45 68.47 21.77
C GLU A 203 -43.39 68.41 20.67
N ASP A 204 -42.30 67.72 20.97
CA ASP A 204 -41.33 67.28 19.97
C ASP A 204 -42.12 66.51 18.91
N ILE A 205 -42.72 67.21 17.96
CA ILE A 205 -43.03 66.67 16.66
C ILE A 205 -41.64 66.49 16.08
N PRO A 206 -41.10 65.26 16.03
CA PRO A 206 -39.83 65.08 15.38
C PRO A 206 -40.12 65.49 13.94
N ILE A 207 -39.52 66.60 13.50
CA ILE A 207 -39.33 66.84 12.08
C ILE A 207 -38.62 65.57 11.64
N LEU A 208 -39.37 64.67 11.00
CA LEU A 208 -38.85 63.41 10.49
C LEU A 208 -37.77 63.82 9.50
N GLU A 209 -36.51 63.80 9.96
CA GLU A 209 -35.38 63.88 9.07
C GLU A 209 -35.63 62.87 7.94
N PRO A 210 -35.39 63.26 6.67
CA PRO A 210 -35.58 62.36 5.56
C PRO A 210 -34.82 61.08 5.86
N LYS A 211 -35.57 59.98 6.05
CA LYS A 211 -34.98 58.69 6.34
C LYS A 211 -33.92 58.39 5.28
N PRO A 212 -32.73 57.93 5.67
CA PRO A 212 -31.74 57.49 4.71
C PRO A 212 -32.40 56.51 3.71
N PRO A 213 -32.01 56.54 2.42
CA PRO A 213 -32.56 55.64 1.41
C PRO A 213 -32.45 54.19 1.89
N LEU A 214 -33.39 53.33 1.46
CA LEU A 214 -33.49 51.94 1.92
C LEU A 214 -32.16 51.17 1.85
N ASP A 215 -31.28 51.56 0.92
CA ASP A 215 -29.97 50.96 0.65
C ASP A 215 -28.92 51.22 1.73
N SER A 216 -29.07 52.26 2.56
CA SER A 216 -28.16 52.55 3.70
C SER A 216 -28.72 52.07 5.05
N HIS A 217 -29.79 51.26 5.04
CA HIS A 217 -30.33 50.67 6.25
C HIS A 217 -29.35 49.66 6.87
N PRO A 218 -29.08 49.67 8.20
CA PRO A 218 -28.12 48.76 8.83
C PRO A 218 -28.33 47.28 8.52
N LEU A 219 -29.60 46.84 8.41
CA LEU A 219 -29.92 45.46 8.01
C LEU A 219 -29.54 45.14 6.56
N ARG A 220 -29.66 46.09 5.63
CA ARG A 220 -29.24 45.90 4.22
C ARG A 220 -27.72 45.87 4.12
N THR A 221 -27.03 46.75 4.83
CA THR A 221 -25.57 46.70 4.95
C THR A 221 -25.10 45.37 5.54
N HIS A 222 -25.79 44.86 6.57
CA HIS A 222 -25.49 43.55 7.16
C HIS A 222 -25.75 42.40 6.16
N GLU A 223 -26.84 42.45 5.40
CA GLU A 223 -27.14 41.48 4.34
C GLU A 223 -26.02 41.41 3.30
N CYS A 224 -25.56 42.57 2.79
CA CYS A 224 -24.46 42.62 1.83
C CYS A 224 -23.17 42.02 2.40
N ARG A 225 -22.80 42.38 3.64
CA ARG A 225 -21.62 41.81 4.31
C ARG A 225 -21.70 40.30 4.48
N LEU A 226 -22.88 39.76 4.80
CA LEU A 226 -23.09 38.32 4.91
C LEU A 226 -22.93 37.62 3.56
N LEU A 227 -23.48 38.20 2.48
CA LEU A 227 -23.34 37.65 1.13
C LEU A 227 -21.87 37.64 0.67
N GLU A 228 -21.14 38.73 0.93
CA GLU A 228 -19.71 38.82 0.66
C GLU A 228 -18.91 37.77 1.45
N ALA A 229 -19.17 37.64 2.75
CA ALA A 229 -18.52 36.63 3.60
C ALA A 229 -18.79 35.21 3.12
N ILE A 230 -20.05 34.88 2.77
CA ILE A 230 -20.40 33.57 2.19
C ILE A 230 -19.66 33.35 0.86
N GLY A 231 -19.58 34.37 0.00
CA GLY A 231 -18.84 34.30 -1.26
C GLY A 231 -17.36 33.97 -1.06
N GLN A 232 -16.70 34.63 -0.10
CA GLN A 232 -15.31 34.37 0.27
C GLN A 232 -15.12 32.97 0.88
N LEU A 233 -16.03 32.53 1.74
CA LEU A 233 -15.96 31.19 2.32
C LEU A 233 -16.18 30.10 1.26
N ASN A 234 -17.09 30.30 0.30
CA ASN A 234 -17.32 29.37 -0.80
C ASN A 234 -16.13 29.28 -1.77
N SER A 235 -15.38 30.38 -1.98
CA SER A 235 -14.13 30.30 -2.75
C SER A 235 -13.05 29.53 -1.98
N ARG A 236 -12.95 29.75 -0.66
CA ARG A 236 -12.05 29.00 0.21
C ARG A 236 -12.40 27.52 0.30
N GLU A 237 -13.70 27.17 0.35
CA GLU A 237 -14.19 25.79 0.34
C GLU A 237 -13.72 25.06 -0.92
N ARG A 238 -13.94 25.66 -2.10
CA ARG A 238 -13.50 25.11 -3.38
C ARG A 238 -11.98 24.94 -3.46
N GLU A 239 -11.23 25.89 -2.92
CA GLU A 239 -9.76 25.79 -2.85
C GLU A 239 -9.31 24.63 -1.97
N LEU A 240 -9.91 24.46 -0.79
CA LEU A 240 -9.61 23.34 0.11
C LEU A 240 -9.99 21.99 -0.51
N GLN A 241 -11.13 21.90 -1.22
CA GLN A 241 -11.53 20.70 -1.95
C GLN A 241 -10.49 20.30 -3.00
N LYS A 242 -10.04 21.26 -3.83
CA LYS A 242 -8.97 21.02 -4.82
C LYS A 242 -7.67 20.57 -4.18
N GLN A 243 -7.28 21.18 -3.05
CA GLN A 243 -6.08 20.78 -2.32
C GLN A 243 -6.20 19.36 -1.76
N ILE A 244 -7.36 18.97 -1.25
CA ILE A 244 -7.62 17.61 -0.77
C ILE A 244 -7.53 16.60 -1.92
N GLU A 245 -8.19 16.87 -3.05
CA GLU A 245 -8.12 16.03 -4.26
C GLU A 245 -6.69 15.83 -4.73
N ALA A 246 -5.91 16.92 -4.85
CA ALA A 246 -4.51 16.86 -5.24
C ALA A 246 -3.66 15.98 -4.29
N ARG A 247 -3.93 16.01 -2.98
CA ARG A 247 -3.24 15.16 -2.00
C ARG A 247 -3.69 13.71 -2.05
N ILE A 248 -4.95 13.44 -2.39
CA ILE A 248 -5.46 12.08 -2.62
C ILE A 248 -4.79 11.48 -3.86
N ASP A 249 -4.66 12.25 -4.93
CA ASP A 249 -3.94 11.83 -6.15
C ASP A 249 -2.46 11.58 -5.87
N GLU A 250 -1.82 12.43 -5.05
CA GLU A 250 -0.45 12.21 -4.59
C GLU A 250 -0.30 10.90 -3.79
N ASP A 251 -1.22 10.61 -2.85
CA ASP A 251 -1.24 9.34 -2.11
C ASP A 251 -1.39 8.14 -3.06
N LYS A 252 -2.27 8.24 -4.06
CA LYS A 252 -2.47 7.19 -5.08
C LYS A 252 -1.20 6.96 -5.91
N MET A 253 -0.60 8.03 -6.44
CA MET A 253 0.65 7.98 -7.20
C MET A 253 1.79 7.38 -6.38
N LEU A 254 1.91 7.74 -5.10
CA LEU A 254 2.93 7.15 -4.23
C LEU A 254 2.68 5.68 -3.96
N ARG A 255 1.42 5.24 -3.75
CA ARG A 255 1.10 3.81 -3.62
C ARG A 255 1.47 3.02 -4.88
N GLU A 256 1.32 3.61 -6.06
CA GLU A 256 1.70 3.00 -7.34
C GLU A 256 3.21 2.90 -7.47
N LYS A 257 3.95 3.99 -7.21
CA LYS A 257 5.43 3.97 -7.18
C LYS A 257 5.96 2.92 -6.22
N TRP A 258 5.41 2.84 -5.01
CA TRP A 258 5.81 1.81 -4.04
C TRP A 258 5.45 0.39 -4.50
N ARG A 259 4.29 0.18 -5.14
CA ARG A 259 3.95 -1.11 -5.74
C ARG A 259 4.98 -1.54 -6.78
N ALA A 260 5.44 -0.62 -7.63
CA ALA A 260 6.49 -0.89 -8.61
C ALA A 260 7.82 -1.26 -7.94
N VAL A 261 8.23 -0.55 -6.88
CA VAL A 261 9.44 -0.88 -6.10
C VAL A 261 9.34 -2.27 -5.50
N PHE A 262 8.21 -2.63 -4.87
CA PHE A 262 8.04 -3.98 -4.32
C PHE A 262 8.07 -5.06 -5.39
N LYS A 263 7.46 -4.79 -6.55
CA LYS A 263 7.49 -5.71 -7.68
C LYS A 263 8.92 -5.95 -8.16
N SER A 264 9.71 -4.90 -8.32
CA SER A 264 11.13 -5.00 -8.72
C SER A 264 11.98 -5.77 -7.69
N ILE A 265 11.79 -5.53 -6.39
CA ILE A 265 12.49 -6.29 -5.33
C ILE A 265 12.11 -7.77 -5.39
N HIS A 266 10.83 -8.06 -5.61
CA HIS A 266 10.33 -9.43 -5.69
C HIS A 266 10.85 -10.16 -6.93
N GLU A 267 10.78 -9.53 -8.10
CA GLU A 267 11.33 -10.06 -9.36
C GLU A 267 12.84 -10.33 -9.23
N GLY A 268 13.60 -9.38 -8.67
CA GLY A 268 15.04 -9.57 -8.42
C GLY A 268 15.34 -10.73 -7.46
N PHE A 269 14.52 -10.94 -6.43
CA PHE A 269 14.64 -12.10 -5.54
C PHE A 269 14.29 -13.42 -6.26
N GLU A 270 13.21 -13.44 -7.06
CA GLU A 270 12.86 -14.65 -7.80
C GLU A 270 13.94 -15.05 -8.81
N GLU A 271 14.57 -14.07 -9.48
CA GLU A 271 15.65 -14.33 -10.41
C GLU A 271 16.88 -14.92 -9.71
N THR A 272 17.28 -14.39 -8.55
CA THR A 272 18.41 -14.94 -7.80
C THR A 272 18.10 -16.31 -7.22
N GLU A 273 16.88 -16.51 -6.71
CA GLU A 273 16.42 -17.80 -6.19
C GLU A 273 16.42 -18.88 -7.30
N LYS A 274 15.87 -18.56 -8.48
CA LYS A 274 15.89 -19.46 -9.64
C LYS A 274 17.31 -19.80 -10.08
N LYS A 275 18.24 -18.83 -10.05
CA LYS A 275 19.67 -19.07 -10.37
C LYS A 275 20.30 -20.06 -9.40
N TYR A 276 20.14 -19.83 -8.09
CA TYR A 276 20.69 -20.75 -7.08
C TYR A 276 20.07 -22.14 -7.15
N GLN A 277 18.76 -22.24 -7.39
CA GLN A 277 18.09 -23.53 -7.52
C GLN A 277 18.62 -24.32 -8.71
N LYS A 278 18.82 -23.68 -9.87
CA LYS A 278 19.43 -24.34 -11.05
C LYS A 278 20.81 -24.91 -10.74
N VAL A 279 21.67 -24.13 -10.08
CA VAL A 279 23.01 -24.56 -9.68
C VAL A 279 22.94 -25.73 -8.69
N LEU A 280 22.02 -25.67 -7.72
CA LEU A 280 21.79 -26.74 -6.76
C LEU A 280 21.37 -28.04 -7.48
N ASP A 281 20.45 -27.95 -8.43
CA ASP A 281 19.95 -29.09 -9.20
C ASP A 281 21.04 -29.68 -10.11
N GLU A 282 21.96 -28.86 -10.64
CA GLU A 282 23.15 -29.31 -11.36
C GLU A 282 24.11 -30.09 -10.46
N TRP A 283 24.41 -29.57 -9.25
CA TRP A 283 25.26 -30.28 -8.30
C TRP A 283 24.64 -31.59 -7.83
N LYS A 284 23.34 -31.61 -7.54
CA LYS A 284 22.61 -32.83 -7.15
C LYS A 284 22.61 -33.88 -8.26
N ARG A 285 22.47 -33.46 -9.52
CA ARG A 285 22.61 -34.37 -10.68
C ARG A 285 24.02 -34.95 -10.79
N LYS A 286 25.06 -34.11 -10.72
CA LYS A 286 26.46 -34.58 -10.75
C LYS A 286 26.77 -35.57 -9.62
N LEU A 287 26.30 -35.25 -8.41
CA LEU A 287 26.45 -36.14 -7.24
C LEU A 287 25.79 -37.50 -7.48
N HIS A 288 24.56 -37.51 -7.99
CA HIS A 288 23.85 -38.75 -8.30
C HIS A 288 24.59 -39.59 -9.35
N THR A 289 25.12 -38.95 -10.39
CA THR A 289 25.93 -39.63 -11.41
C THR A 289 27.19 -40.27 -10.83
N LEU A 290 27.94 -39.55 -9.98
CA LEU A 290 29.13 -40.09 -9.33
C LEU A 290 28.81 -41.22 -8.36
N MET A 291 27.74 -41.11 -7.58
CA MET A 291 27.29 -42.20 -6.72
C MET A 291 26.96 -43.45 -7.54
N THR A 292 26.28 -43.29 -8.68
CA THR A 292 25.98 -44.41 -9.59
C THR A 292 27.25 -45.04 -10.16
N GLN A 293 28.26 -44.24 -10.49
CA GLN A 293 29.57 -44.74 -10.97
C GLN A 293 30.33 -45.50 -9.89
N VAL A 294 30.28 -45.04 -8.63
CA VAL A 294 30.85 -45.77 -7.48
C VAL A 294 30.16 -47.12 -7.29
N ASP A 295 28.83 -47.16 -7.38
CA ASP A 295 28.07 -48.41 -7.28
C ASP A 295 28.41 -49.38 -8.43
N GLN A 296 28.57 -48.86 -9.65
CA GLN A 296 29.01 -49.65 -10.81
C GLN A 296 30.42 -50.23 -10.59
N LEU A 297 31.38 -49.42 -10.12
CA LEU A 297 32.73 -49.89 -9.81
C LEU A 297 32.73 -50.98 -8.75
N ASN A 298 31.91 -50.84 -7.70
CA ASN A 298 31.78 -51.87 -6.67
C ASN A 298 31.20 -53.18 -7.23
N GLN A 299 30.31 -53.11 -8.23
CA GLN A 299 29.80 -54.30 -8.91
C GLN A 299 30.84 -54.91 -9.86
N GLU A 300 31.62 -54.10 -10.57
CA GLU A 300 32.69 -54.55 -11.45
C GLU A 300 33.81 -55.24 -10.66
N GLU A 301 34.22 -54.66 -9.54
CA GLU A 301 35.18 -55.25 -8.60
C GLU A 301 34.72 -56.65 -8.15
N LYS A 302 33.48 -56.76 -7.68
CA LYS A 302 32.91 -58.06 -7.26
C LYS A 302 32.91 -59.09 -8.39
N LYS A 303 32.49 -58.70 -9.59
CA LYS A 303 32.46 -59.60 -10.76
C LYS A 303 33.87 -60.03 -11.19
N GLU A 304 34.85 -59.12 -11.15
CA GLU A 304 36.24 -59.44 -11.49
C GLU A 304 36.84 -60.39 -10.45
N LEU A 305 36.60 -60.15 -9.16
CA LEU A 305 36.98 -61.05 -8.07
C LEU A 305 36.36 -62.44 -8.23
N GLU A 306 35.06 -62.54 -8.50
CA GLU A 306 34.38 -63.82 -8.75
C GLU A 306 34.96 -64.57 -9.96
N ARG A 307 35.28 -63.86 -11.06
CA ARG A 307 35.89 -64.46 -12.25
C ARG A 307 37.31 -64.97 -12.00
N GLU A 308 38.15 -64.20 -11.33
CA GLU A 308 39.54 -64.61 -11.07
C GLU A 308 39.61 -65.71 -10.01
N THR A 309 38.77 -65.65 -8.98
CA THR A 309 38.66 -66.74 -8.00
C THR A 309 38.19 -68.03 -8.67
N THR A 310 37.16 -68.01 -9.50
CA THR A 310 36.69 -69.21 -10.23
C THR A 310 37.74 -69.77 -11.18
N LYS A 311 38.47 -68.93 -11.93
CA LYS A 311 39.60 -69.37 -12.76
C LYS A 311 40.70 -70.04 -11.94
N LEU A 312 41.04 -69.48 -10.79
CA LEU A 312 42.08 -70.02 -9.91
C LEU A 312 41.67 -71.38 -9.33
N HIS A 313 40.41 -71.54 -8.92
CA HIS A 313 39.87 -72.85 -8.52
C HIS A 313 39.92 -73.85 -9.68
N ALA A 314 39.48 -73.49 -10.89
CA ALA A 314 39.52 -74.37 -12.05
C ALA A 314 40.96 -74.78 -12.44
N ASN A 315 41.93 -73.88 -12.33
CA ASN A 315 43.34 -74.21 -12.54
C ASN A 315 43.89 -75.14 -11.46
N LYS A 316 43.47 -74.97 -10.20
CA LYS A 316 43.82 -75.89 -9.11
C LYS A 316 43.26 -77.28 -9.35
N ASP A 317 41.99 -77.39 -9.77
CA ASP A 317 41.38 -78.68 -10.10
C ASP A 317 42.14 -79.39 -11.23
N LYS A 318 42.57 -78.64 -12.27
CA LYS A 318 43.43 -79.17 -13.33
C LYS A 318 44.79 -79.63 -12.80
N PHE A 319 45.44 -78.85 -11.92
CA PHE A 319 46.71 -79.22 -11.31
C PHE A 319 46.59 -80.48 -10.44
N ALA A 320 45.52 -80.58 -9.65
CA ALA A 320 45.24 -81.78 -8.86
C ALA A 320 45.05 -83.01 -9.76
N HIS A 321 44.34 -82.86 -10.89
CA HIS A 321 44.18 -83.92 -11.88
C HIS A 321 45.52 -84.33 -12.54
N LEU A 322 46.37 -83.35 -12.90
CA LEU A 322 47.70 -83.63 -13.46
C LEU A 322 48.62 -84.34 -12.46
N ILE A 323 48.55 -83.99 -11.17
CA ILE A 323 49.30 -84.68 -10.11
C ILE A 323 48.86 -86.14 -10.01
N LEU A 324 47.55 -86.42 -10.01
CA LEU A 324 47.04 -87.79 -10.01
C LEU A 324 47.50 -88.59 -11.23
N GLN A 325 47.48 -87.99 -12.43
CA GLN A 325 48.00 -88.63 -13.64
C GLN A 325 49.51 -88.92 -13.56
N LEU A 326 50.29 -88.02 -12.94
CA LEU A 326 51.72 -88.20 -12.74
C LEU A 326 52.01 -89.32 -11.72
N ASP A 327 51.22 -89.41 -10.65
CA ASP A 327 51.30 -90.48 -9.66
C ASP A 327 50.97 -91.84 -10.30
N GLU A 328 49.97 -91.92 -11.18
CA GLU A 328 49.65 -93.13 -11.96
C GLU A 328 50.80 -93.53 -12.91
N LEU A 329 51.43 -92.57 -13.59
CA LEU A 329 52.57 -92.81 -14.47
C LEU A 329 53.83 -93.27 -13.70
N THR A 330 54.06 -92.73 -12.50
CA THR A 330 55.20 -93.13 -11.64
C THR A 330 54.98 -94.48 -10.97
N LEU A 331 53.73 -94.85 -10.64
CA LEU A 331 53.36 -96.21 -10.25
C LEU A 331 53.57 -97.22 -11.41
N GLY A 332 53.43 -96.81 -12.67
CA GLY A 332 53.80 -97.60 -13.84
C GLY A 332 55.32 -97.78 -14.04
N GLN A 333 56.15 -97.01 -13.34
CA GLN A 333 57.62 -97.07 -13.38
C GLN A 333 58.24 -97.57 -12.06
N SER A 334 57.48 -98.28 -11.21
CA SER A 334 58.07 -98.99 -10.09
C SER A 334 58.93 -100.15 -10.62
N ILE A 335 60.21 -99.86 -10.85
CA ILE A 335 61.23 -100.87 -11.10
C ILE A 335 61.31 -101.73 -9.84
N SER A 336 60.86 -102.98 -9.95
CA SER A 336 60.98 -103.99 -8.91
C SER A 336 62.47 -104.16 -8.53
N PRO A 337 62.83 -104.17 -7.23
CA PRO A 337 64.22 -104.21 -6.77
C PRO A 337 64.84 -105.63 -6.83
N ILE A 338 64.36 -106.49 -7.73
CA ILE A 338 64.82 -107.88 -7.85
C ILE A 338 65.03 -108.19 -9.33
N ASN A 339 66.18 -107.78 -9.87
CA ASN A 339 66.98 -108.48 -10.88
C ASN A 339 68.01 -107.53 -11.50
N HIS A 340 69.18 -107.45 -10.87
CA HIS A 340 70.39 -106.96 -11.54
C HIS A 340 70.93 -108.07 -12.44
N GLY A 341 71.00 -107.80 -13.74
CA GLY A 341 71.59 -108.72 -14.72
C GLY A 341 71.67 -108.12 -16.12
N SER A 342 72.68 -107.25 -16.32
CA SER A 342 73.43 -107.04 -17.58
C SER A 342 72.65 -106.79 -18.88
N TYR A 343 72.80 -105.58 -19.47
CA TYR A 343 73.38 -105.38 -20.83
C TYR A 343 73.36 -103.90 -21.32
N PHE A 344 73.22 -102.88 -20.47
CA PHE A 344 73.40 -101.48 -20.90
C PHE A 344 74.02 -100.62 -19.79
N ASP A 345 75.24 -100.96 -19.40
CA ASP A 345 76.15 -99.98 -18.79
C ASP A 345 76.86 -99.25 -19.93
N TYR A 346 76.54 -97.96 -20.09
CA TYR A 346 77.36 -96.86 -20.64
C TYR A 346 76.44 -95.78 -21.25
N ARG A 347 75.75 -95.02 -20.40
CA ARG A 347 75.51 -93.57 -20.60
C ARG A 347 75.43 -92.87 -19.25
N PRO A 348 75.98 -91.65 -19.12
CA PRO A 348 76.07 -90.97 -17.83
C PRO A 348 74.66 -90.62 -17.35
N ASN A 349 74.32 -91.09 -16.15
CA ASN A 349 73.10 -90.68 -15.44
C ASN A 349 73.14 -89.16 -15.25
N TYR A 350 72.41 -88.46 -16.11
CA TYR A 350 71.92 -87.12 -15.81
C TYR A 350 71.13 -87.24 -14.50
N PRO A 351 71.46 -86.47 -13.46
CA PRO A 351 70.63 -86.46 -12.28
C PRO A 351 69.26 -85.91 -12.68
N LEU A 352 68.22 -86.45 -12.05
CA LEU A 352 66.80 -86.05 -12.05
C LEU A 352 66.55 -84.59 -11.62
N ILE A 353 67.46 -83.69 -11.95
CA ILE A 353 67.43 -82.26 -11.69
C ILE A 353 66.51 -81.56 -12.70
N ILE A 354 66.29 -82.10 -13.90
CA ILE A 354 65.52 -81.40 -14.94
C ILE A 354 64.02 -81.35 -14.63
N VAL A 355 63.43 -82.33 -13.94
CA VAL A 355 61.99 -82.29 -13.58
C VAL A 355 61.74 -81.35 -12.40
N CYS A 356 62.63 -81.31 -11.42
CA CYS A 356 62.56 -80.34 -10.31
C CYS A 356 62.88 -78.91 -10.78
N ILE A 357 63.80 -78.72 -11.73
CA ILE A 357 64.08 -77.41 -12.33
C ILE A 357 62.93 -76.96 -13.23
N LEU A 358 62.27 -77.84 -14.00
CA LEU A 358 61.05 -77.45 -14.74
C LEU A 358 59.90 -77.05 -13.81
N PHE A 359 59.73 -77.74 -12.68
CA PHE A 359 58.78 -77.33 -11.63
C PHE A 359 59.14 -75.97 -11.00
N LEU A 360 60.43 -75.69 -10.80
CA LEU A 360 60.91 -74.39 -10.30
C LEU A 360 60.90 -73.28 -11.36
N VAL A 361 61.08 -73.60 -12.64
CA VAL A 361 61.08 -72.65 -13.76
C VAL A 361 59.64 -72.26 -14.14
N ILE A 362 58.70 -73.19 -14.16
CA ILE A 362 57.27 -72.87 -14.35
C ILE A 362 56.74 -72.04 -13.17
N ARG A 363 57.21 -72.31 -11.94
CA ARG A 363 56.85 -71.54 -10.73
C ARG A 363 57.51 -70.15 -10.68
N THR A 364 58.64 -69.94 -11.36
CA THR A 364 59.29 -68.62 -11.47
C THR A 364 58.84 -67.80 -12.67
N GLU A 365 58.40 -68.42 -13.77
CA GLU A 365 57.78 -67.69 -14.89
C GLU A 365 56.39 -67.15 -14.54
N HIS A 366 55.60 -67.85 -13.72
CA HIS A 366 54.30 -67.34 -13.29
C HIS A 366 54.43 -66.10 -12.38
N THR A 367 55.49 -66.05 -11.54
CA THR A 367 55.80 -64.88 -10.70
C THR A 367 56.48 -63.74 -11.49
N ARG A 368 57.26 -64.03 -12.54
CA ARG A 368 57.84 -63.00 -13.42
C ARG A 368 56.86 -62.35 -14.38
N SER A 369 55.82 -63.04 -14.86
CA SER A 369 54.77 -62.39 -15.68
C SER A 369 53.96 -61.36 -14.89
N SER A 370 54.05 -61.38 -13.56
CA SER A 370 53.43 -60.40 -12.65
C SER A 370 54.32 -59.19 -12.35
N GLN A 371 55.56 -59.15 -12.85
CA GLN A 371 56.51 -58.05 -12.73
C GLN A 371 57.10 -57.67 -14.10
N SER A 372 56.25 -57.19 -15.01
CA SER A 372 56.75 -56.33 -16.09
C SER A 372 55.70 -55.28 -16.46
N VAL A 373 56.21 -54.05 -16.65
CA VAL A 373 55.52 -52.82 -17.06
C VAL A 373 54.90 -51.98 -15.93
N THR A 374 55.77 -51.50 -15.04
CA THR A 374 55.84 -50.07 -14.74
C THR A 374 57.21 -49.57 -15.20
N PHE A 375 57.28 -48.98 -16.39
CA PHE A 375 58.30 -47.98 -16.71
C PHE A 375 57.58 -46.67 -16.98
N ILE A 376 57.99 -45.68 -16.20
CA ILE A 376 57.66 -44.27 -16.29
C ILE A 376 58.34 -43.72 -17.54
N ASP A 377 57.58 -43.02 -18.37
CA ASP A 377 58.11 -41.96 -19.22
C ASP A 377 57.31 -40.68 -18.95
N HIS A 378 58.01 -39.56 -19.04
CA HIS A 378 57.66 -38.19 -18.69
C HIS A 378 56.34 -37.65 -19.25
#